data_AF-A0A756TH97-F1
#
_entry.id   AF-A0A756TH97-F1
#
_cell.length_a   1.000
_cell.length_b   1.000
_cell.length_c   1.000
_cell.angle_alpha   90.00
_cell.angle_beta   90.00
_cell.angle_gamma   90.00
#
_symmetry.space_group_name_H-M   'P 1'
#
loop_
_entity.id
_entity.type
_entity.pdbx_description
1 polymer ?
#
loop_
_entity_poly.entity_id
_entity_poly.type
_entity_poly.pdbx_seq_one_letter_code
_entity_poly.pdbx_strand_id
1 'polypeptide(L)'
;MLVRSYAAAIKRRYIQVNPPHLRVFMLFDLDYEGAGLAWEDNNLPMPAWAAINRENGGAHLAYALSAPVLTAEYGGRQKALRYLAALEAAYKAKLRGDVGFVSLITKNPEHPHWLTLRGVPDAIRGYDLEYLADFVDLDKFKPYIGRSNVEAVGLSRNCTVFNLVSRWAHKNVLAFKQQGY
;
A
#
# COMPACT_ATOMS: atom_id res chain seq x y z
N MET A 1 -10.15 17.13 5.14
CA MET A 1 -10.47 15.91 5.91
C MET A 1 -10.19 16.20 7.37
N LEU A 2 -11.17 16.01 8.27
CA LEU A 2 -11.01 16.41 9.69
C LEU A 2 -10.58 15.18 10.50
N VAL A 3 -9.32 15.14 10.93
CA VAL A 3 -8.75 14.04 11.71
C VAL A 3 -9.50 13.93 13.03
N ARG A 4 -10.04 12.75 13.32
CA ARG A 4 -10.79 12.49 14.56
C ARG A 4 -9.84 12.08 15.68
N SER A 5 -10.21 12.36 16.93
CA SER A 5 -9.44 11.91 18.09
C SER A 5 -9.42 10.39 18.16
N TYR A 6 -8.37 9.84 18.78
CA TYR A 6 -8.21 8.40 18.99
C TYR A 6 -9.45 7.77 19.65
N ALA A 7 -9.97 8.39 20.71
CA ALA A 7 -11.14 7.91 21.46
C ALA A 7 -12.42 7.80 20.61
N ALA A 8 -12.53 8.62 19.56
CA ALA A 8 -13.63 8.55 18.62
C ALA A 8 -13.38 7.50 17.52
N ALA A 9 -12.14 7.37 17.06
CA ALA A 9 -11.75 6.45 15.99
C ALA A 9 -11.89 4.98 16.43
N ILE A 10 -11.48 4.63 17.64
CA ILE A 10 -11.49 3.24 18.13
C ILE A 10 -12.90 2.63 18.20
N LYS A 11 -13.94 3.47 18.28
CA LYS A 11 -15.36 3.05 18.30
C LYS A 11 -15.93 2.80 16.90
N ARG A 12 -15.18 3.08 15.82
CA ARG A 12 -15.64 2.91 14.44
C ARG A 12 -15.20 1.56 13.89
N ARG A 13 -16.01 0.97 13.01
CA ARG A 13 -15.66 -0.28 12.31
C ARG A 13 -14.46 -0.11 11.39
N TYR A 14 -14.29 1.07 10.81
CA TYR A 14 -13.19 1.40 9.92
C TYR A 14 -12.45 2.62 10.44
N ILE A 15 -11.13 2.60 10.31
CA ILE A 15 -10.22 3.66 10.75
C ILE A 15 -9.17 3.94 9.68
N GLN A 16 -8.67 5.17 9.65
CA GLN A 16 -7.46 5.52 8.92
C GLN A 16 -6.29 5.45 9.90
N VAL A 17 -5.45 4.43 9.75
CA VAL A 17 -4.28 4.21 10.63
C VAL A 17 -3.04 4.98 10.18
N ASN A 18 -2.97 5.31 8.89
CA ASN A 18 -1.86 6.06 8.31
C ASN A 18 -2.13 7.58 8.40
N PRO A 19 -1.25 8.39 9.03
CA PRO A 19 -1.35 9.84 9.00
C PRO A 19 -1.28 10.39 7.57
N PRO A 20 -1.79 11.61 7.30
CA PRO A 20 -1.91 12.17 5.94
C PRO A 20 -0.62 12.22 5.10
N HIS A 21 0.55 12.28 5.74
CA HIS A 21 1.85 12.44 5.07
C HIS A 21 2.85 11.32 5.40
N LEU A 22 2.40 10.26 6.08
CA LEU A 22 3.24 9.16 6.53
C LEU A 22 2.57 7.83 6.23
N ARG A 23 3.34 6.89 5.68
CA ARG A 23 3.01 5.47 5.67
C ARG A 23 3.69 4.83 6.88
N VAL A 24 2.88 4.37 7.82
CA VAL A 24 3.32 3.61 9.00
C VAL A 24 2.89 2.15 8.93
N PHE A 25 1.82 1.86 8.17
CA PHE A 25 1.36 0.51 7.87
C PHE A 25 1.19 0.32 6.36
N MET A 26 1.70 -0.78 5.82
CA MET A 26 1.21 -1.29 4.53
C MET A 26 -0.09 -2.05 4.78
N LEU A 27 -1.13 -1.71 4.01
CA LEU A 27 -2.47 -2.29 4.18
C LEU A 27 -2.90 -3.03 2.93
N PHE A 28 -3.41 -4.24 3.11
CA PHE A 28 -3.91 -5.10 2.05
C PHE A 28 -5.34 -5.54 2.36
N ASP A 29 -6.25 -5.32 1.41
CA ASP A 29 -7.63 -5.80 1.49
C ASP A 29 -7.77 -7.05 0.61
N LEU A 30 -8.27 -8.12 1.23
CA LEU A 30 -8.32 -9.46 0.67
C LEU A 30 -9.77 -9.96 0.73
N ASP A 31 -10.44 -9.99 -0.41
CA ASP A 31 -11.86 -10.33 -0.55
C ASP A 31 -12.09 -11.80 -0.90
N TYR A 32 -11.54 -12.70 -0.08
CA TYR A 32 -11.75 -14.14 -0.22
C TYR A 32 -11.73 -14.85 1.14
N GLU A 33 -12.38 -16.01 1.20
CA GLU A 33 -12.43 -16.83 2.42
C GLU A 33 -11.03 -17.31 2.82
N GLY A 34 -10.73 -17.32 4.12
CA GLY A 34 -9.41 -17.70 4.64
C GLY A 34 -8.35 -16.58 4.55
N ALA A 35 -8.69 -15.40 4.06
CA ALA A 35 -7.77 -14.29 3.87
C ALA A 35 -6.98 -13.87 5.13
N GLY A 36 -7.48 -14.16 6.33
CA GLY A 36 -6.79 -13.86 7.60
C GLY A 36 -5.44 -14.56 7.77
N LEU A 37 -5.25 -15.71 7.12
CA LEU A 37 -4.01 -16.50 7.16
C LEU A 37 -3.28 -16.53 5.80
N ALA A 38 -3.73 -15.75 4.82
CA ALA A 38 -3.13 -15.73 3.48
C ALA A 38 -1.64 -15.36 3.47
N TRP A 39 -1.14 -14.66 4.49
CA TRP A 39 0.28 -14.38 4.64
C TRP A 39 1.09 -15.67 4.88
N GLU A 40 0.57 -16.59 5.69
CA GLU A 40 1.21 -17.87 6.01
C GLU A 40 1.22 -18.77 4.77
N ASP A 41 0.07 -18.89 4.09
CA ASP A 41 -0.07 -19.66 2.84
C ASP A 41 0.88 -19.19 1.73
N ASN A 42 1.25 -17.91 1.75
CA ASN A 42 2.13 -17.29 0.76
C ASN A 42 3.57 -17.12 1.27
N ASN A 43 3.95 -17.71 2.40
CA ASN A 43 5.27 -17.60 3.00
C ASN A 43 5.74 -16.13 3.08
N LEU A 44 4.86 -15.28 3.61
CA LEU A 44 5.13 -13.89 3.96
C LEU A 44 5.36 -13.78 5.47
N PRO A 45 6.01 -12.72 5.95
CA PRO A 45 6.16 -12.51 7.38
C PRO A 45 4.79 -12.28 8.03
N MET A 46 4.69 -12.52 9.33
CA MET A 46 3.45 -12.30 10.07
C MET A 46 3.09 -10.81 10.09
N PRO A 47 1.84 -10.42 9.77
CA PRO A 47 1.39 -9.03 9.86
C PRO A 47 1.23 -8.59 11.32
N ALA A 48 1.25 -7.28 11.57
CA ALA A 48 0.95 -6.71 12.88
C ALA A 48 -0.49 -7.07 13.34
N TRP A 49 -1.43 -7.13 12.39
CA TRP A 49 -2.73 -7.75 12.60
C TRP A 49 -3.37 -8.21 11.28
N ALA A 50 -4.33 -9.13 11.42
CA ALA A 50 -5.32 -9.48 10.42
C ALA A 50 -6.71 -9.21 10.99
N ALA A 51 -7.49 -8.31 10.36
CA ALA A 51 -8.86 -8.00 10.76
C ALA A 51 -9.84 -8.67 9.80
N ILE A 52 -10.50 -9.72 10.26
CA ILE A 52 -11.29 -10.66 9.46
C ILE A 52 -12.78 -10.35 9.60
N ASN A 53 -13.48 -10.37 8.47
CA ASN A 53 -14.93 -10.36 8.44
C ASN A 53 -15.45 -11.77 8.77
N ARG A 54 -16.24 -11.87 9.83
CA ARG A 54 -16.79 -13.13 10.35
C ARG A 54 -17.79 -13.78 9.40
N GLU A 55 -18.41 -13.00 8.51
CA GLU A 55 -19.47 -13.48 7.63
C GLU A 55 -18.93 -14.10 6.34
N ASN A 56 -17.92 -13.48 5.72
CA ASN A 56 -17.40 -13.91 4.40
C ASN A 56 -15.93 -14.34 4.42
N GLY A 57 -15.25 -14.26 5.57
CA GLY A 57 -13.84 -14.66 5.72
C GLY A 57 -12.81 -13.68 5.13
N GLY A 58 -13.24 -12.63 4.41
CA GLY A 58 -12.36 -11.62 3.84
C GLY A 58 -11.69 -10.76 4.92
N ALA A 59 -10.43 -10.37 4.71
CA ALA A 59 -9.59 -9.79 5.76
C ALA A 59 -8.78 -8.59 5.28
N HIS A 60 -8.51 -7.67 6.20
CA HIS A 60 -7.48 -6.66 6.01
C HIS A 60 -6.21 -7.08 6.75
N LEU A 61 -5.10 -7.18 6.05
CA LEU A 61 -3.78 -7.40 6.65
C LEU A 61 -3.04 -6.07 6.78
N ALA A 62 -2.36 -5.88 7.91
CA ALA A 62 -1.54 -4.70 8.15
C ALA A 62 -0.13 -5.06 8.59
N TYR A 63 0.86 -4.55 7.87
CA TYR A 63 2.28 -4.69 8.19
C TYR A 63 2.80 -3.38 8.75
N ALA A 64 3.23 -3.38 10.01
CA ALA A 64 3.86 -2.22 10.62
C ALA A 64 5.26 -2.00 10.01
N LEU A 65 5.60 -0.73 9.77
CA LEU A 65 6.94 -0.34 9.33
C LEU A 65 7.70 0.20 10.54
N SER A 66 8.90 -0.34 10.78
CA SER A 66 9.82 0.14 11.83
C SER A 66 10.18 1.62 11.65
N ALA A 67 10.35 2.02 10.39
CA ALA A 67 10.63 3.39 9.96
C ALA A 67 9.50 3.92 9.06
N PRO A 68 8.74 4.94 9.49
CA PRO A 68 7.69 5.55 8.67
C PRO A 68 8.22 6.16 7.37
N VAL A 69 7.49 5.98 6.27
CA VAL A 69 7.86 6.54 4.96
C VAL A 69 7.05 7.81 4.68
N LEU A 70 7.72 8.91 4.35
CA LEU A 70 7.04 10.14 3.94
C LEU A 70 6.36 9.96 2.58
N THR A 71 5.07 10.30 2.52
CA THR A 71 4.26 10.21 1.30
C THR A 71 4.12 11.54 0.57
N ALA A 72 4.46 12.66 1.21
CA ALA A 72 4.50 13.98 0.59
C ALA A 72 5.84 14.20 -0.15
N GLU A 73 5.79 14.89 -1.29
CA GLU A 73 6.99 15.29 -2.03
C GLU A 73 7.72 16.40 -1.26
N TYR A 74 8.69 16.01 -0.43
CA TYR A 74 9.59 16.94 0.23
C TYR A 74 11.05 16.54 -0.06
N GLY A 75 11.75 17.36 -0.84
CA GLY A 75 13.22 17.39 -0.88
C GLY A 75 13.95 16.11 -1.32
N GLY A 76 13.41 15.31 -2.25
CA GLY A 76 14.19 14.22 -2.88
C GLY A 76 14.09 12.83 -2.24
N ARG A 77 13.25 12.62 -1.22
CA ARG A 77 12.99 11.29 -0.62
C ARG A 77 12.12 10.34 -1.47
N GLN A 78 12.09 10.53 -2.79
CA GLN A 78 11.30 9.68 -3.68
C GLN A 78 11.80 8.23 -3.76
N LYS A 79 13.05 7.94 -3.37
CA LYS A 79 13.60 6.57 -3.40
C LYS A 79 12.85 5.64 -2.44
N ALA A 80 12.67 6.06 -1.19
CA ALA A 80 11.95 5.28 -0.18
C ALA A 80 10.47 5.11 -0.55
N LEU A 81 9.83 6.17 -1.04
CA LEU A 81 8.43 6.11 -1.49
C LEU A 81 8.25 5.16 -2.68
N ARG A 82 9.14 5.19 -3.67
CA ARG A 82 9.11 4.25 -4.81
C ARG A 82 9.38 2.82 -4.36
N TYR A 83 10.32 2.63 -3.43
CA TYR A 83 10.65 1.31 -2.90
C TYR A 83 9.46 0.71 -2.15
N LEU A 84 8.85 1.49 -1.25
CA LEU A 84 7.61 1.14 -0.58
C LEU A 84 6.49 0.81 -1.58
N ALA A 85 6.29 1.62 -2.62
CA ALA A 85 5.25 1.36 -3.61
C ALA A 85 5.48 0.04 -4.37
N ALA A 86 6.73 -0.26 -4.73
CA ALA A 86 7.07 -1.53 -5.37
C ALA A 86 6.85 -2.73 -4.42
N LEU A 87 7.18 -2.57 -3.14
CA LEU A 87 6.93 -3.58 -2.12
C LEU A 87 5.43 -3.81 -1.89
N GLU A 88 4.63 -2.75 -1.78
CA GLU A 88 3.16 -2.83 -1.68
C GLU A 88 2.57 -3.51 -2.91
N ALA A 89 3.06 -3.21 -4.13
CA ALA A 89 2.61 -3.89 -5.34
C ALA A 89 2.97 -5.38 -5.34
N ALA A 90 4.19 -5.73 -4.92
CA ALA A 90 4.65 -7.11 -4.86
C ALA A 90 3.86 -7.95 -3.84
N TYR A 91 3.62 -7.40 -2.63
CA TYR A 91 2.80 -8.04 -1.61
C TYR A 91 1.35 -8.18 -2.07
N LYS A 92 0.77 -7.14 -2.69
CA LYS A 92 -0.59 -7.19 -3.22
C LYS A 92 -0.73 -8.30 -4.27
N ALA A 93 0.23 -8.42 -5.19
CA ALA A 93 0.23 -9.47 -6.21
C ALA A 93 0.34 -10.86 -5.57
N LYS A 94 1.25 -11.05 -4.61
CA LYS A 94 1.44 -12.33 -3.92
C LYS A 94 0.19 -12.74 -3.13
N LEU A 95 -0.45 -11.78 -2.46
CA LEU A 95 -1.65 -12.00 -1.66
C LEU A 95 -2.95 -12.07 -2.50
N ARG A 96 -2.90 -11.85 -3.82
CA ARG A 96 -4.09 -11.70 -4.67
C ARG A 96 -5.07 -10.65 -4.11
N GLY A 97 -4.52 -9.56 -3.57
CA GLY A 97 -5.31 -8.49 -2.95
C GLY A 97 -6.01 -7.61 -3.96
N ASP A 98 -7.02 -6.86 -3.51
CA ASP A 98 -7.81 -6.00 -4.39
C ASP A 98 -6.94 -4.90 -5.06
N VAL A 99 -7.02 -4.86 -6.39
CA VAL A 99 -6.34 -3.87 -7.24
C VAL A 99 -6.88 -2.47 -6.98
N GLY A 100 -8.19 -2.35 -6.72
CA GLY A 100 -8.88 -1.08 -6.46
C GLY A 100 -8.61 -0.49 -5.08
N PHE A 101 -8.11 -1.29 -4.13
CA PHE A 101 -7.87 -0.86 -2.76
C PHE A 101 -6.72 0.14 -2.65
N VAL A 102 -7.04 1.33 -2.11
CA VAL A 102 -6.14 2.49 -2.00
C VAL A 102 -5.44 2.61 -0.64
N SER A 103 -5.50 1.59 0.22
CA SER A 103 -4.81 1.53 1.52
C SER A 103 -5.06 2.74 2.44
N LEU A 104 -6.22 3.39 2.30
CA LEU A 104 -6.57 4.61 3.05
C LEU A 104 -7.27 4.30 4.37
N ILE A 105 -8.27 3.41 4.33
CA ILE A 105 -9.04 2.97 5.50
C ILE A 105 -8.88 1.47 5.66
N THR A 106 -8.86 1.01 6.91
CA THR A 106 -8.81 -0.41 7.23
C THR A 106 -9.88 -0.78 8.24
N LYS A 107 -10.30 -2.06 8.25
CA LYS A 107 -11.05 -2.66 9.36
C LYS A 107 -10.29 -2.38 10.66
N ASN A 108 -11.00 -1.86 11.65
CA ASN A 108 -10.43 -1.47 12.94
C ASN A 108 -10.14 -2.72 13.80
N PRO A 109 -8.88 -3.06 14.08
CA PRO A 109 -8.54 -4.28 14.82
C PRO A 109 -9.06 -4.28 16.27
N GLU A 110 -9.37 -3.11 16.83
CA GLU A 110 -9.93 -2.97 18.19
C GLU A 110 -11.45 -3.11 18.24
N HIS A 111 -12.13 -3.13 17.09
CA HIS A 111 -13.60 -3.14 17.05
C HIS A 111 -14.14 -4.58 17.08
N PRO A 112 -15.07 -4.94 17.99
CA PRO A 112 -15.51 -6.33 18.22
C PRO A 112 -16.23 -6.98 17.03
N HIS A 113 -16.72 -6.16 16.09
CA HIS A 113 -17.31 -6.62 14.83
C HIS A 113 -16.37 -7.51 14.01
N TRP A 114 -15.06 -7.25 14.06
CA TRP A 114 -14.08 -8.02 13.32
C TRP A 114 -13.50 -9.12 14.22
N LEU A 115 -13.15 -10.25 13.61
CA LEU A 115 -12.28 -11.22 14.27
C LEU A 115 -10.84 -10.77 14.00
N THR A 116 -10.12 -10.39 15.05
CA THR A 116 -8.76 -9.86 14.89
C THR A 116 -7.74 -10.88 15.36
N LEU A 117 -6.84 -11.28 14.46
CA LEU A 117 -5.61 -11.98 14.82
C LEU A 117 -4.51 -10.93 15.03
N ARG A 118 -3.84 -10.96 16.19
CA ARG A 118 -2.73 -10.05 16.50
C ARG A 118 -1.42 -10.72 16.21
N GLY A 119 -0.51 -9.98 15.59
CA GLY A 119 0.86 -10.42 15.37
C GLY A 119 1.64 -10.53 16.68
N VAL A 120 2.78 -11.21 16.61
CA VAL A 120 3.78 -11.24 17.69
C VAL A 120 4.35 -9.83 17.95
N PRO A 121 4.97 -9.58 19.12
CA PRO A 121 5.49 -8.25 19.47
C PRO A 121 6.40 -7.63 18.40
N ASP A 122 7.23 -8.42 17.73
CA ASP A 122 8.14 -7.91 16.70
C ASP A 122 7.38 -7.49 15.41
N ALA A 123 6.33 -8.21 15.04
CA ALA A 123 5.46 -7.82 13.93
C ALA A 123 4.71 -6.50 14.22
N ILE A 124 4.36 -6.27 15.49
CA ILE A 124 3.68 -5.04 15.94
C ILE A 124 4.66 -3.85 15.99
N ARG A 125 5.91 -4.09 16.44
CA ARG A 125 6.98 -3.08 16.40
C ARG A 125 7.30 -2.66 14.96
N GLY A 126 7.15 -3.60 14.04
CA GLY A 126 7.26 -3.36 12.61
C GLY A 126 8.58 -3.83 12.02
N TYR A 127 8.57 -3.95 10.71
CA TYR A 127 9.67 -4.46 9.93
C TYR A 127 10.35 -3.35 9.14
N ASP A 128 11.64 -3.53 8.91
CA ASP A 128 12.37 -2.76 7.91
C ASP A 128 11.91 -3.15 6.50
N LEU A 129 11.95 -2.20 5.57
CA LEU A 129 11.51 -2.45 4.19
C LEU A 129 12.39 -3.51 3.50
N GLU A 130 13.67 -3.53 3.84
CA GLU A 130 14.65 -4.50 3.35
C GLU A 130 14.30 -5.92 3.80
N TYR A 131 13.92 -6.11 5.08
CA TYR A 131 13.48 -7.42 5.56
C TYR A 131 12.23 -7.90 4.82
N LEU A 132 11.24 -7.02 4.65
CA LEU A 132 10.01 -7.35 3.94
C LEU A 132 10.27 -7.71 2.46
N ALA A 133 11.30 -7.14 1.86
CA ALA A 133 11.69 -7.37 0.48
C ALA A 133 12.21 -8.79 0.22
N ASP A 134 12.82 -9.43 1.22
CA ASP A 134 13.37 -10.79 1.09
C ASP A 134 12.30 -11.85 0.78
N PHE A 135 11.02 -11.54 1.04
CA PHE A 135 9.89 -12.45 0.84
C PHE A 135 9.19 -12.28 -0.51
N VAL A 136 9.63 -11.35 -1.36
CA VAL A 136 8.99 -11.06 -2.64
C VAL A 136 10.02 -10.80 -3.75
N ASP A 137 9.65 -11.13 -4.98
CA ASP A 137 10.44 -10.79 -6.16
C ASP A 137 10.20 -9.32 -6.53
N LEU A 138 10.95 -8.43 -5.88
CA LEU A 138 10.79 -6.98 -6.01
C LEU A 138 11.21 -6.44 -7.39
N ASP A 139 12.09 -7.14 -8.09
CA ASP A 139 12.60 -6.69 -9.40
C ASP A 139 11.51 -6.63 -10.47
N LYS A 140 10.48 -7.48 -10.36
CA LYS A 140 9.28 -7.44 -11.22
C LYS A 140 8.43 -6.19 -11.01
N PHE A 141 8.53 -5.55 -9.86
CA PHE A 141 7.68 -4.41 -9.45
C PHE A 141 8.44 -3.09 -9.38
N LYS A 142 9.77 -3.11 -9.51
CA LYS A 142 10.54 -1.87 -9.66
C LYS A 142 10.12 -1.17 -10.96
N PRO A 143 9.77 0.14 -10.92
CA PRO A 143 9.51 0.87 -12.14
C PRO A 143 10.80 0.94 -12.96
N TYR A 144 10.83 0.23 -14.10
CA TYR A 144 11.92 0.32 -15.06
C TYR A 144 12.10 1.78 -15.47
N ILE A 145 13.32 2.31 -15.36
CA ILE A 145 13.66 3.66 -15.84
C ILE A 145 13.51 3.65 -17.37
N GLY A 146 12.30 3.90 -17.87
CA GLY A 146 11.95 3.82 -19.29
C GLY A 146 10.53 3.29 -19.59
N ARG A 147 9.94 2.47 -18.71
CA ARG A 147 8.52 2.06 -18.80
C ARG A 147 7.83 2.41 -17.49
N SER A 148 6.90 3.35 -17.54
CA SER A 148 5.98 3.60 -16.42
C SER A 148 5.11 2.37 -16.24
N ASN A 149 5.47 1.50 -15.31
CA ASN A 149 4.46 0.68 -14.66
C ASN A 149 3.59 1.66 -13.89
N VAL A 150 2.47 2.05 -14.50
CA VAL A 150 1.48 2.98 -13.98
C VAL A 150 0.99 2.52 -12.59
N GLU A 151 1.04 1.21 -12.34
CA GLU A 151 0.70 0.56 -11.08
C GLU A 151 1.83 0.57 -10.02
N ALA A 152 3.11 0.65 -10.43
CA ALA A 152 4.26 0.68 -9.51
C ALA A 152 4.57 2.09 -8.98
N VAL A 153 3.89 3.09 -9.53
CA VAL A 153 4.01 4.47 -9.06
C VAL A 153 2.90 4.68 -8.04
N GLY A 154 3.17 4.37 -6.78
CA GLY A 154 2.30 4.68 -5.62
C GLY A 154 2.08 6.18 -5.38
N LEU A 155 2.16 7.01 -6.43
CA LEU A 155 1.70 8.39 -6.42
C LEU A 155 0.17 8.40 -6.61
N SER A 156 -0.46 9.42 -6.03
CA SER A 156 -1.88 9.72 -6.20
C SER A 156 -2.32 9.60 -7.67
N ARG A 157 -3.58 9.16 -7.89
CA ARG A 157 -4.23 9.08 -9.21
C ARG A 157 -4.00 10.34 -10.06
N ASN A 158 -3.92 11.52 -9.44
CA ASN A 158 -3.64 12.79 -10.12
C ASN A 158 -2.24 12.84 -10.76
N CYS A 159 -1.22 12.33 -10.06
CA CYS A 159 0.14 12.26 -10.58
C CYS A 159 0.24 11.22 -11.70
N THR A 160 -0.53 10.14 -11.62
CA THR A 160 -0.59 9.11 -12.65
C THR A 160 -1.22 9.64 -13.94
N VAL A 161 -2.36 10.31 -13.84
CA VAL A 161 -3.01 10.96 -14.99
C VAL A 161 -2.13 12.06 -15.56
N PHE A 162 -1.53 12.91 -14.72
CA PHE A 162 -0.60 13.95 -15.15
C PHE A 162 0.59 13.35 -15.91
N ASN A 163 1.26 12.34 -15.35
CA ASN A 163 2.40 11.70 -16.01
C ASN A 163 2.02 11.03 -17.33
N LEU A 164 0.83 10.42 -17.42
CA LEU A 164 0.32 9.79 -18.64
C LEU A 164 0.05 10.86 -19.72
N VAL A 165 -0.69 11.91 -19.36
CA VAL A 165 -1.06 13.01 -20.26
C VAL A 165 0.16 13.80 -20.69
N SER A 166 1.09 14.13 -19.79
CA SER A 166 2.33 14.82 -20.12
C SER A 166 3.19 14.02 -21.09
N ARG A 167 3.28 12.69 -20.95
CA ARG A 167 4.03 11.86 -21.91
C ARG A 167 3.35 11.79 -23.28
N TRP A 168 2.03 11.65 -23.31
CA TRP A 168 1.26 11.74 -24.56
C TRP A 168 1.48 13.11 -25.22
N ALA A 169 1.40 14.20 -24.45
CA ALA A 169 1.63 15.55 -24.94
C ALA A 169 3.07 15.72 -25.45
N HIS A 170 4.10 15.30 -24.73
CA HIS A 170 5.48 15.38 -25.19
C HIS A 170 5.71 14.61 -26.49
N LYS A 171 5.18 13.39 -26.62
CA LYS A 171 5.32 12.58 -27.84
C LYS A 171 4.66 13.24 -29.04
N ASN A 172 3.47 13.81 -28.87
CA ASN A 172 2.70 14.41 -29.97
C ASN A 172 3.14 15.86 -30.28
N VAL A 173 3.60 16.62 -29.29
CA VAL A 173 4.16 17.98 -29.49
C VAL A 173 5.51 17.91 -30.19
N LEU A 174 6.35 16.91 -29.93
CA LEU A 174 7.59 16.70 -30.67
C LEU A 174 7.32 16.39 -32.15
N ALA A 175 6.31 15.58 -32.45
CA ALA A 175 5.87 15.31 -33.82
C ALA A 175 5.35 16.58 -34.51
N PHE A 176 4.58 17.42 -33.79
CA PHE A 176 4.10 18.72 -34.29
C PHE A 176 5.25 19.72 -34.53
N LYS A 177 6.29 19.72 -33.69
CA LYS A 177 7.46 20.60 -33.87
C LYS A 177 8.38 20.16 -35.01
N GLN A 178 8.40 18.86 -35.37
CA GLN A 178 9.17 18.34 -36.50
C GLN A 178 8.48 18.54 -37.86
N GLN A 179 7.16 18.76 -37.87
CA GLN A 179 6.38 19.01 -39.10
C GLN A 179 6.36 20.47 -39.55
N GLY A 180 7.07 21.36 -38.85
CA GLY A 180 7.36 22.72 -39.32
C GLY A 180 6.14 23.65 -39.34
N TYR A 181 6.19 24.66 -38.48
CA TYR A 181 5.89 26.03 -38.89
C TYR A 181 7.23 26.76 -38.99
#